data_AF-A0A441Z7V3-F1
#
_entry.id   AF-A0A441Z7V3-F1
#
_cell.length_a   1.000
_cell.length_b   1.000
_cell.length_c   1.000
_cell.angle_alpha   90.00
_cell.angle_beta   90.00
_cell.angle_gamma   90.00
#
_symmetry.space_group_name_H-M   'P 1'
#
loop_
_entity.id
_entity.type
_entity.pdbx_description
1 polymer ?
#
loop_
_entity_poly.entity_id
_entity_poly.type
_entity_poly.pdbx_seq_one_letter_code
_entity_poly.pdbx_strand_id
1 'polypeptide(L)'
;MFFINVPVCALILLSSPFTLRESRDSGVRGGFDFGGAVTITAALVAFVLAITEVPSFGWTHPQTLGLVAATLALLVVFVLIERRVSKPLVPLSIFRSRSFVGGNLTMLLAGALVFGMALLVSLYAQKVLGYSPLVVGLGTMIYAICRSFRRP
;
A
#
# COMPACT_ATOMS: atom_id res chain seq x y z
N MET A 1 19.41 -0.82 -10.77
CA MET A 1 18.07 -1.43 -10.54
C MET A 1 16.93 -0.40 -10.33
N PHE A 2 17.20 0.86 -9.93
CA PHE A 2 16.15 1.88 -9.74
C PHE A 2 15.56 2.50 -11.02
N PHE A 3 16.27 2.44 -12.15
CA PHE A 3 15.81 3.05 -13.42
C PHE A 3 14.65 2.32 -14.10
N ILE A 4 14.24 1.14 -13.63
CA ILE A 4 13.15 0.37 -14.27
C ILE A 4 11.76 0.92 -13.91
N ASN A 5 11.62 1.54 -12.73
CA ASN A 5 10.35 2.14 -12.29
C ASN A 5 10.11 3.52 -12.92
N VAL A 6 11.17 4.27 -13.22
CA VAL A 6 11.10 5.61 -13.82
C VAL A 6 10.30 5.63 -15.15
N PRO A 7 10.55 4.75 -16.15
CA PRO A 7 9.78 4.73 -17.38
C PRO A 7 8.33 4.26 -17.15
N VAL A 8 8.10 3.36 -16.19
CA VAL A 8 6.74 2.91 -15.83
C VAL A 8 5.94 4.04 -15.19
N CYS A 9 6.52 4.77 -14.24
CA CYS A 9 5.90 5.95 -13.63
C CYS A 9 5.65 7.05 -14.68
N ALA A 10 6.59 7.28 -15.60
CA ALA A 10 6.42 8.23 -16.69
C ALA A 10 5.29 7.82 -17.65
N LEU A 11 5.19 6.54 -18.02
CA LEU A 11 4.10 6.01 -18.85
C LEU A 11 2.74 6.14 -18.16
N ILE A 12 2.66 5.88 -16.85
CA ILE A 12 1.42 6.06 -16.08
C ILE A 12 1.04 7.54 -16.02
N LEU A 13 2.00 8.45 -15.79
CA LEU A 13 1.75 9.90 -15.79
C LEU A 13 1.33 10.44 -17.16
N LEU A 14 1.89 9.92 -18.25
CA LEU A 14 1.51 10.30 -19.62
C LEU A 14 0.14 9.72 -20.02
N SER A 15 -0.20 8.51 -19.57
CA SER A 15 -1.48 7.85 -19.88
C SER A 15 -2.63 8.31 -18.97
N SER A 16 -2.31 8.82 -17.77
CA SER A 16 -3.23 9.42 -16.81
C SER A 16 -4.24 10.39 -17.46
N PRO A 17 -3.83 11.44 -18.20
CA PRO A 17 -4.79 12.37 -18.81
C PRO A 17 -5.68 11.75 -19.90
N PHE A 18 -5.25 10.66 -20.56
CA PHE A 18 -6.02 10.00 -21.61
C PHE A 18 -7.02 8.98 -21.04
N THR A 19 -6.65 8.24 -20.01
CA THR A 19 -7.49 7.19 -19.41
C THR A 19 -8.39 7.72 -18.28
N LEU A 20 -7.97 8.74 -17.53
CA LEU A 20 -8.82 9.32 -16.47
C LEU A 20 -9.98 10.16 -17.00
N ARG A 21 -9.99 10.49 -18.30
CA ARG A 21 -11.15 11.13 -18.93
C ARG A 21 -12.36 10.18 -18.99
N GLU A 22 -12.10 8.87 -19.07
CA GLU A 22 -13.14 7.82 -19.12
C GLU A 22 -13.79 7.58 -17.76
N SER A 23 -13.07 7.85 -16.66
CA SER A 23 -13.61 7.70 -15.30
C SER A 23 -14.30 8.96 -14.77
N ARG A 24 -14.55 9.96 -15.63
CA ARG A 24 -15.63 10.94 -15.38
C ARG A 24 -16.95 10.24 -15.66
N ASP A 25 -17.33 9.37 -14.73
CA ASP A 25 -18.67 8.82 -14.70
C ASP A 25 -19.67 9.98 -14.76
N SER A 26 -20.51 9.95 -15.79
CA SER A 26 -21.41 10.98 -16.28
C SER A 26 -22.62 11.23 -15.35
N GLY A 27 -22.44 11.08 -14.03
CA GLY A 27 -23.47 11.23 -13.01
C GLY A 27 -23.12 12.12 -11.82
N VAL A 28 -21.84 12.41 -11.54
CA VAL A 28 -21.45 13.13 -10.30
C VAL A 28 -21.17 14.61 -10.58
N ARG A 29 -22.23 15.39 -10.77
CA ARG A 29 -22.16 16.86 -10.72
C ARG A 29 -22.05 17.32 -9.25
N GLY A 30 -20.81 17.47 -8.76
CA GLY A 30 -20.54 18.25 -7.54
C GLY A 30 -19.24 17.90 -6.83
N GLY A 31 -18.29 18.84 -6.85
CA GLY A 31 -17.15 19.06 -5.93
C GLY A 31 -16.29 17.86 -5.51
N PHE A 32 -15.08 17.74 -6.08
CA PHE A 32 -14.04 16.80 -5.62
C PHE A 32 -13.37 17.32 -4.33
N ASP A 33 -13.31 16.50 -3.26
CA ASP A 33 -12.63 16.87 -2.01
C ASP A 33 -11.11 16.70 -2.12
N PHE A 34 -10.45 17.70 -2.72
CA PHE A 34 -9.00 17.71 -2.89
C PHE A 34 -8.24 17.72 -1.55
N GLY A 35 -8.82 18.32 -0.50
CA GLY A 35 -8.19 18.41 0.82
C GLY A 35 -8.11 17.05 1.51
N GLY A 36 -9.21 16.28 1.48
CA GLY A 36 -9.25 14.90 1.95
C GLY A 36 -8.25 14.01 1.21
N ALA A 37 -8.24 14.10 -0.13
CA ALA A 37 -7.33 13.31 -0.98
C ALA A 37 -5.85 13.55 -0.71
N VAL A 38 -5.42 14.81 -0.55
CA VAL A 38 -4.02 15.14 -0.23
C VAL A 38 -3.65 14.65 1.16
N THR A 39 -4.52 14.84 2.14
CA THR A 39 -4.23 14.50 3.54
C THR A 39 -4.10 12.99 3.74
N ILE A 40 -5.00 12.18 3.15
CA ILE A 40 -4.93 10.71 3.27
C ILE A 40 -3.70 10.14 2.54
N THR A 41 -3.35 10.71 1.38
CA THR A 41 -2.16 10.30 0.63
C THR A 41 -0.90 10.61 1.43
N ALA A 42 -0.81 11.81 2.00
CA ALA A 42 0.31 12.19 2.85
C ALA A 42 0.40 11.33 4.12
N ALA A 43 -0.73 10.96 4.73
CA ALA A 43 -0.77 10.05 5.88
C ALA A 43 -0.20 8.67 5.52
N LEU A 44 -0.61 8.12 4.37
CA LEU A 44 -0.14 6.82 3.89
C LEU A 44 1.35 6.83 3.56
N VAL A 45 1.85 7.91 2.95
CA VAL A 45 3.28 8.10 2.69
C VAL A 45 4.06 8.15 4.01
N ALA A 46 3.60 8.95 4.99
CA ALA A 46 4.23 9.04 6.30
C ALA A 46 4.25 7.67 7.02
N PHE A 47 3.18 6.89 6.91
CA PHE A 47 3.09 5.56 7.50
C PHE A 47 4.10 4.57 6.90
N VAL A 48 4.20 4.55 5.57
CA VAL A 48 5.15 3.69 4.86
C VAL A 48 6.58 4.06 5.21
N LEU A 49 6.89 5.36 5.29
CA LEU A 49 8.20 5.85 5.73
C LEU A 49 8.49 5.43 7.17
N ALA A 50 7.53 5.58 8.09
CA ALA A 50 7.68 5.16 9.47
C ALA A 50 8.10 3.68 9.56
N ILE A 51 7.39 2.79 8.85
CA ILE A 51 7.70 1.34 8.83
C ILE A 51 9.05 1.04 8.18
N THR A 52 9.39 1.74 7.11
CA THR A 52 10.64 1.52 6.36
C THR A 52 11.87 1.96 7.15
N GLU A 53 11.73 2.95 8.03
CA GLU A 53 12.81 3.47 8.87
C GLU A 53 13.00 2.69 10.19
N VAL A 54 12.03 1.86 10.60
CA VAL A 54 12.13 1.01 11.79
C VAL A 54 13.40 0.14 11.80
N PRO A 55 13.79 -0.56 10.71
CA PRO A 55 14.99 -1.40 10.72
C PRO A 55 16.29 -0.60 10.82
N SER A 56 16.28 0.67 10.38
CA SER A 56 17.45 1.56 10.36
C SER A 56 17.73 2.19 11.73
N PHE A 57 16.69 2.77 12.33
CA PHE A 57 16.82 3.56 13.56
C PHE A 57 16.31 2.85 14.81
N GLY A 58 15.51 1.80 14.65
CA GLY A 58 14.83 1.11 15.75
C GLY A 58 13.52 1.78 16.17
N TRP A 59 12.70 1.02 16.91
CA TRP A 59 11.36 1.42 17.34
C TRP A 59 11.36 2.59 18.32
N THR A 60 12.42 2.76 19.11
CA THR A 60 12.52 3.76 20.18
C THR A 60 13.18 5.06 19.75
N HIS A 61 13.61 5.17 18.49
CA HIS A 61 14.29 6.37 18.01
C HIS A 61 13.32 7.55 17.86
N PRO A 62 13.72 8.79 18.21
CA PRO A 62 12.86 9.97 18.12
C PRO A 62 12.29 10.21 16.72
N GLN A 63 13.05 9.87 15.66
CA GLN A 63 12.59 10.00 14.28
C GLN A 63 11.44 9.03 13.95
N THR A 64 11.55 7.76 14.34
CA THR A 64 10.51 6.75 14.14
C THR A 64 9.23 7.15 14.87
N LEU A 65 9.37 7.58 16.14
CA LEU A 65 8.25 8.08 16.94
C LEU A 65 7.63 9.34 16.33
N GLY A 66 8.45 10.26 15.80
CA GLY A 66 8.00 11.45 15.09
C GLY A 66 7.19 11.13 13.83
N LEU A 67 7.62 10.16 13.03
CA LEU A 67 6.90 9.71 11.84
C LEU A 67 5.58 9.01 12.18
N VAL A 68 5.57 8.19 13.24
CA VAL A 68 4.33 7.56 13.74
C VAL A 68 3.35 8.62 14.26
N ALA A 69 3.84 9.59 15.04
CA ALA A 69 3.03 10.70 15.54
C ALA A 69 2.49 11.57 14.39
N ALA A 70 3.31 11.86 13.38
CA ALA A 70 2.89 12.59 12.18
C ALA A 70 1.80 11.83 11.43
N THR A 71 1.96 10.52 11.23
CA THR A 71 0.95 9.67 10.58
C THR A 71 -0.39 9.75 11.31
N LEU A 72 -0.38 9.59 12.64
CA LEU A 72 -1.58 9.69 13.47
C LEU A 72 -2.21 11.08 13.37
N ALA A 73 -1.40 12.14 13.41
CA ALA A 73 -1.88 13.51 13.28
C ALA A 73 -2.56 13.74 11.92
N LEU A 74 -1.95 13.30 10.82
CA LEU A 74 -2.55 13.42 9.48
C LEU A 74 -3.84 12.61 9.35
N LEU A 75 -3.92 11.41 9.93
CA LEU A 75 -5.17 10.63 9.95
C LEU A 75 -6.28 11.35 10.72
N VAL A 76 -5.96 11.95 11.86
CA VAL A 76 -6.93 12.75 12.63
C VAL A 76 -7.39 13.97 11.82
N VAL A 77 -6.46 14.69 11.19
CA VAL A 77 -6.79 15.83 10.32
C VAL A 77 -7.67 15.39 9.16
N PHE A 78 -7.38 14.26 8.52
CA PHE A 78 -8.22 13.69 7.47
C PHE A 78 -9.64 13.42 7.98
N VAL A 79 -9.81 12.73 9.11
CA VAL A 79 -11.14 12.45 9.70
C VAL A 79 -11.88 13.73 10.04
N LEU A 80 -11.20 14.78 10.51
CA LEU A 80 -11.80 16.08 10.80
C LEU A 80 -12.24 16.82 9.54
N ILE A 81 -11.46 16.77 8.46
CA ILE A 81 -11.82 17.33 7.15
C ILE A 81 -13.02 16.58 6.58
N GLU A 82 -12.95 15.24 6.54
CA GLU A 82 -14.01 14.37 6.02
C GLU A 82 -15.34 14.57 6.76
N ARG A 83 -15.29 14.82 8.08
CA ARG A 83 -16.48 15.14 8.90
C ARG A 83 -17.06 16.53 8.64
N ARG A 84 -16.25 17.49 8.18
CA ARG A 84 -16.67 18.86 7.87
C ARG A 84 -17.13 19.04 6.43
N VAL A 85 -16.75 18.14 5.52
CA VAL A 85 -17.09 18.22 4.10
C VAL A 85 -18.48 17.63 3.85
N SER A 86 -19.34 18.39 3.15
CA SER A 86 -20.74 18.00 2.87
C SER A 86 -20.89 16.78 1.94
N LYS A 87 -19.83 16.38 1.22
CA LYS A 87 -19.78 15.17 0.38
C LYS A 87 -18.42 14.44 0.61
N PRO A 88 -18.32 13.57 1.62
CA PRO A 88 -17.07 12.87 1.92
C PRO A 88 -16.64 11.95 0.77
N LEU A 89 -15.34 11.90 0.50
CA LEU A 89 -14.70 10.99 -0.44
C LEU A 89 -14.90 9.53 -0.07
N VAL A 90 -14.84 9.25 1.23
CA VAL A 90 -15.13 7.94 1.80
C VAL A 90 -16.29 8.12 2.78
N PRO A 91 -17.48 7.58 2.48
CA PRO A 91 -18.56 7.55 3.45
C PRO A 91 -18.06 6.83 4.71
N LEU A 92 -17.84 7.57 5.80
CA LEU A 92 -17.34 7.02 7.06
C LEU A 92 -18.26 5.90 7.61
N SER A 93 -19.50 5.82 7.10
CA SER A 93 -20.45 4.72 7.33
C SER A 93 -19.95 3.35 6.82
N ILE A 94 -19.11 3.30 5.79
CA ILE A 94 -18.55 2.05 5.26
C ILE A 94 -17.60 1.42 6.28
N PHE A 95 -16.78 2.23 6.97
CA PHE A 95 -15.91 1.76 8.05
C PHE A 95 -16.69 1.25 9.28
N ARG A 96 -17.99 1.55 9.38
CA ARG A 96 -18.86 0.97 10.42
C ARG A 96 -19.22 -0.48 10.14
N SER A 97 -19.13 -0.92 8.88
CA SER A 97 -19.34 -2.31 8.50
C SER A 97 -18.14 -3.16 8.91
N ARG A 98 -18.32 -4.01 9.93
CA ARG A 98 -17.31 -5.00 10.35
C ARG A 98 -16.88 -5.90 9.20
N SER A 99 -17.75 -6.20 8.24
CA SER A 99 -17.38 -7.00 7.07
C SER A 99 -16.43 -6.25 6.13
N PHE A 100 -16.58 -4.94 5.98
CA PHE A 100 -15.67 -4.14 5.14
C PHE A 100 -14.30 -3.98 5.81
N VAL A 101 -14.27 -3.58 7.08
CA VAL A 101 -13.01 -3.44 7.84
C VAL A 101 -12.34 -4.80 8.01
N GLY A 102 -13.11 -5.82 8.37
CA GLY A 102 -12.64 -7.20 8.53
C GLY A 102 -12.10 -7.76 7.21
N GLY A 103 -12.79 -7.55 6.08
CA GLY A 103 -12.33 -7.98 4.76
C GLY A 103 -11.03 -7.31 4.32
N ASN A 104 -10.90 -5.99 4.53
CA ASN A 104 -9.65 -5.28 4.25
C ASN A 104 -8.51 -5.74 5.17
N LEU A 105 -8.80 -5.97 6.46
CA LEU A 105 -7.82 -6.44 7.42
C LEU A 105 -7.35 -7.86 7.10
N THR A 106 -8.26 -8.77 6.73
CA THR A 106 -7.90 -10.13 6.32
C THR A 106 -7.08 -10.12 5.03
N MET A 107 -7.42 -9.26 4.07
CA MET A 107 -6.65 -9.11 2.84
C MET A 107 -5.24 -8.56 3.11
N LEU A 108 -5.12 -7.59 4.02
CA LEU A 108 -3.84 -7.04 4.46
C LEU A 108 -3.00 -8.09 5.19
N LEU A 109 -3.58 -8.81 6.14
CA LEU A 109 -2.89 -9.88 6.88
C LEU A 109 -2.48 -11.03 5.97
N ALA A 110 -3.36 -11.45 5.05
CA ALA A 110 -3.04 -12.48 4.06
C ALA A 110 -1.87 -12.05 3.17
N GLY A 111 -1.86 -10.80 2.70
CA GLY A 111 -0.75 -10.23 1.96
C GLY A 111 0.56 -10.23 2.77
N ALA A 112 0.51 -9.70 4.00
CA ALA A 112 1.66 -9.65 4.90
C ALA A 112 2.26 -11.04 5.17
N LEU A 113 1.41 -12.04 5.39
CA LEU A 113 1.83 -13.44 5.58
C LEU A 113 2.45 -14.03 4.31
N VAL A 114 1.87 -13.80 3.14
CA VAL A 114 2.40 -14.30 1.87
C VAL A 114 3.79 -13.73 1.58
N PHE A 115 3.97 -12.41 1.70
CA PHE A 115 5.26 -11.78 1.48
C PHE A 115 6.27 -12.11 2.58
N GLY A 116 5.83 -12.13 3.85
CA GLY A 116 6.67 -12.48 4.99
C GLY A 116 7.16 -13.93 4.92
N MET A 117 6.29 -14.87 4.57
CA MET A 117 6.67 -16.28 4.36
C MET A 117 7.67 -16.44 3.22
N ALA A 118 7.45 -15.75 2.09
CA ALA A 118 8.40 -15.79 0.98
C ALA A 118 9.80 -15.32 1.41
N LEU A 119 9.87 -14.27 2.23
CA LEU A 119 11.12 -13.74 2.77
C LEU A 119 11.76 -14.75 3.75
N LEU A 120 10.99 -15.28 4.70
CA LEU A 120 11.46 -16.26 5.69
C LEU A 120 11.98 -17.55 5.05
N VAL A 121 11.25 -18.09 4.08
CA VAL A 121 11.67 -19.30 3.33
C VAL A 121 12.95 -19.02 2.56
N SER A 122 13.06 -17.85 1.93
CA SER A 122 14.28 -17.45 1.22
C SER A 122 15.48 -17.33 2.16
N LEU A 123 15.31 -16.66 3.30
CA LEU A 123 16.36 -16.54 4.32
C LEU A 123 16.74 -17.91 4.90
N TYR A 124 15.78 -18.80 5.13
CA TYR A 124 16.02 -20.14 5.63
C TYR A 124 16.79 -21.00 4.62
N ALA A 125 16.38 -20.98 3.35
CA ALA A 125 17.07 -21.69 2.28
C ALA A 125 18.52 -21.21 2.10
N GLN A 126 18.75 -19.90 2.22
CA GLN A 126 20.09 -19.32 2.07
C GLN A 126 20.97 -19.51 3.32
N LYS A 127 20.46 -19.23 4.52
CA LYS A 127 21.27 -19.24 5.76
C LYS A 127 21.38 -20.60 6.43
N VAL A 128 20.39 -21.48 6.29
CA VAL A 128 20.37 -22.79 6.96
C VAL A 128 20.71 -23.91 6.00
N LEU A 129 20.10 -23.92 4.80
CA LEU A 129 20.35 -24.96 3.79
C LEU A 129 21.57 -24.66 2.90
N GLY A 130 22.13 -23.45 2.95
CA GLY A 130 23.29 -23.05 2.15
C GLY A 130 23.02 -22.96 0.65
N TYR A 131 21.77 -22.89 0.22
CA TYR A 131 21.44 -22.80 -1.20
C TYR A 131 21.84 -21.44 -1.78
N SER A 132 22.40 -21.48 -2.99
CA SER A 132 22.70 -20.28 -3.76
C SER A 132 21.40 -19.49 -4.03
N PRO A 133 21.42 -18.14 -3.93
CA PRO A 133 20.27 -17.28 -4.22
C PRO A 133 19.61 -17.57 -5.58
N LEU A 134 20.39 -18.05 -6.56
CA LEU A 134 19.90 -18.45 -7.89
C LEU A 134 18.89 -19.60 -7.84
N VAL A 135 19.10 -20.59 -6.98
CA VAL A 135 18.21 -21.77 -6.85
C VAL A 135 16.89 -21.37 -6.19
N VAL A 136 16.96 -20.50 -5.17
CA VAL A 136 15.77 -19.95 -4.50
C VAL A 136 14.96 -19.08 -5.46
N GLY A 137 15.63 -18.24 -6.25
CA GLY A 137 15.00 -17.43 -7.30
C GLY A 137 14.29 -18.28 -8.35
N LEU A 138 14.95 -19.32 -8.87
CA LEU A 138 14.36 -20.28 -9.82
C LEU A 138 13.16 -21.02 -9.23
N GLY A 139 13.20 -21.42 -7.95
CA GLY A 139 12.08 -22.06 -7.27
C GLY A 139 10.84 -21.16 -7.16
N THR A 140 11.03 -19.87 -6.90
CA THR A 140 9.92 -18.90 -6.87
C THR A 140 9.30 -18.65 -8.25
N MET A 141 10.08 -18.72 -9.33
CA MET A 141 9.56 -18.66 -10.71
C MET A 141 8.66 -19.86 -11.02
N ILE A 142 9.04 -21.07 -10.61
CA ILE A 142 8.23 -22.28 -10.82
C ILE A 142 6.89 -22.16 -10.09
N TYR A 143 6.89 -21.64 -8.85
CA TYR A 143 5.66 -21.36 -8.11
C TYR A 143 4.75 -20.35 -8.83
N ALA A 144 5.33 -19.26 -9.38
CA ALA A 144 4.59 -18.26 -10.13
C ALA A 144 3.97 -18.82 -11.42
N ILE A 145 4.72 -19.66 -12.15
CA ILE A 145 4.25 -20.34 -13.37
C ILE A 145 3.11 -21.31 -13.04
N CYS A 146 3.24 -22.08 -11.96
CA CYS A 146 2.20 -23.02 -11.53
C CYS A 146 0.92 -22.32 -11.07
N ARG A 147 1.03 -21.11 -10.47
CA ARG A 147 -0.12 -20.27 -10.12
C ARG A 147 -0.78 -19.66 -11.35
N SER A 148 -0.02 -19.34 -12.39
CA SER A 148 -0.52 -18.82 -13.67
C SER A 148 -1.38 -19.84 -14.41
N PHE A 149 -1.05 -21.13 -14.31
CA PHE A 149 -1.79 -22.21 -14.95
C PHE A 149 -3.08 -22.62 -14.21
N ARG A 150 -3.30 -22.08 -13.01
CA ARG A 150 -4.42 -22.45 -12.12
C ARG A 150 -5.56 -21.42 -12.14
N ARG A 151 -5.75 -20.70 -13.24
CA ARG A 151 -6.96 -19.91 -13.48
C ARG A 151 -7.92 -20.70 -14.38
N PRO A 152 -9.14 -21.07 -13.93
CA PRO A 152 -10.21 -21.48 -14.83
C PRO A 152 -10.71 -20.31 -15.68
#